data_AF-A0A348XJ11-F1
#
_entry.id   AF-A0A348XJ11-F1
#
_cell.length_a   1.000
_cell.length_b   1.000
_cell.length_c   1.000
_cell.angle_alpha   90.00
_cell.angle_beta   90.00
_cell.angle_gamma   90.00
#
_symmetry.space_group_name_H-M   'P 1'
#
loop_
_entity.id
_entity.type
_entity.pdbx_description
1 polymer ?
#
loop_
_entity_poly.entity_id
_entity_poly.type
_entity_poly.pdbx_seq_one_letter_code
_entity_poly.pdbx_strand_id
1 'polypeptide(L)'
;VRAEYELILFANKDDELRQIVVNWENQMAGGLAAVLERAGAGRPIEAARTLINFVRGFELERLVKPKLSIREFQRRLTPMLGALCRPEDQP
;
A
#
# COMPACT_ATOMS: atom_id res chain seq x y z
N VAL A 1 0.72 -11.63 -5.05
CA VAL A 1 -0.74 -11.45 -5.22
C VAL A 1 -1.55 -12.54 -4.53
N ARG A 2 -1.99 -13.64 -5.19
CA ARG A 2 -2.91 -14.63 -4.57
C ARG A 2 -2.41 -15.21 -3.24
N ALA A 3 -1.13 -15.60 -3.17
CA ALA A 3 -0.54 -16.15 -1.94
C ALA A 3 -0.51 -15.15 -0.77
N GLU A 4 -0.32 -13.85 -1.03
CA GLU A 4 -0.32 -12.82 0.02
C GLU A 4 -1.73 -12.60 0.58
N TYR A 5 -2.76 -12.57 -0.28
CA TYR A 5 -4.15 -12.48 0.19
C TYR A 5 -4.59 -13.72 0.96
N GLU A 6 -4.22 -14.90 0.49
CA GLU A 6 -4.52 -16.15 1.18
C GLU A 6 -3.81 -16.20 2.54
N LEU A 7 -2.56 -15.71 2.62
CA LEU A 7 -1.83 -15.56 3.88
C LEU A 7 -2.55 -14.62 4.85
N ILE A 8 -2.95 -13.42 4.40
CA ILE A 8 -3.68 -12.44 5.25
C ILE A 8 -5.01 -13.02 5.74
N LEU A 9 -5.77 -13.67 4.85
CA LEU A 9 -7.04 -14.31 5.22
C LEU A 9 -6.85 -15.46 6.21
N PHE A 10 -5.80 -16.26 6.04
CA PHE A 10 -5.50 -17.37 6.92
C PHE A 10 -4.98 -16.90 8.28
N ALA A 11 -4.14 -15.86 8.32
CA ALA A 11 -3.61 -15.24 9.53
C ALA A 11 -4.70 -14.71 10.47
N ASN A 12 -5.92 -14.45 9.97
CA ASN A 12 -7.04 -14.08 10.86
C ASN A 12 -7.39 -15.21 11.86
N LYS A 13 -7.11 -16.47 11.52
CA LYS A 13 -7.46 -17.65 12.31
C LYS A 13 -6.34 -18.15 13.25
N ASP A 14 -5.16 -17.54 13.19
CA ASP A 14 -3.96 -17.97 13.91
C ASP A 14 -3.24 -16.74 14.47
N ASP A 15 -3.19 -16.61 15.79
CA ASP A 15 -2.66 -15.42 16.47
C ASP A 15 -1.15 -15.24 16.25
N GLU A 16 -0.39 -16.34 16.21
CA GLU A 16 1.06 -16.30 15.97
C GLU A 16 1.33 -15.84 14.54
N LEU A 17 0.62 -16.41 13.58
CA LEU A 17 0.72 -16.01 12.18
C LEU A 17 0.25 -14.56 11.96
N ARG A 18 -0.81 -14.13 12.65
CA ARG A 18 -1.26 -12.73 12.63
C ARG A 18 -0.14 -11.79 13.04
N GLN A 19 0.57 -12.11 14.12
CA GLN A 19 1.67 -11.29 14.59
C GLN A 19 2.84 -11.24 13.59
N ILE A 20 3.15 -12.37 12.96
CA ILE A 20 4.16 -12.43 11.88
C ILE A 20 3.77 -11.53 10.71
N VAL A 21 2.51 -11.59 10.26
CA VAL A 21 2.00 -10.76 9.16
C VAL A 21 2.06 -9.27 9.54
N VAL A 22 1.61 -8.90 10.74
CA VAL A 22 1.67 -7.51 11.22
C VAL A 22 3.11 -6.99 11.25
N ASN A 23 4.06 -7.79 11.74
CA ASN A 23 5.47 -7.40 11.79
C ASN A 23 6.04 -7.20 10.39
N TRP A 24 5.71 -8.09 9.46
CA TRP A 24 6.11 -7.98 8.06
C TRP A 24 5.53 -6.73 7.38
N GLU A 25 4.25 -6.42 7.59
CA GLU A 25 3.63 -5.20 7.06
C GLU A 25 4.28 -3.92 7.61
N ASN A 26 4.61 -3.90 8.90
CA ASN A 26 5.29 -2.76 9.52
C ASN A 26 6.71 -2.57 8.95
N GLN A 27 7.44 -3.65 8.68
CA GLN A 27 8.76 -3.58 8.04
C GLN A 27 8.67 -3.03 6.62
N MET A 28 7.69 -3.50 5.82
CA MET A 28 7.46 -2.97 4.48
C MET A 28 7.11 -1.48 4.50
N ALA A 29 6.21 -1.08 5.41
CA ALA A 29 5.85 0.33 5.57
C ALA A 29 7.05 1.19 5.97
N GLY A 30 7.90 0.72 6.89
CA GLY A 30 9.12 1.41 7.29
C GLY A 30 10.10 1.64 6.13
N GLY A 31 10.32 0.62 5.29
CA GLY A 31 11.17 0.75 4.11
C GLY A 31 10.66 1.78 3.09
N LEU A 32 9.36 1.80 2.85
CA LEU A 32 8.72 2.76 1.94
C LEU A 32 8.65 4.18 2.51
N ALA A 33 8.48 4.32 3.83
CA ALA A 33 8.39 5.62 4.49
C ALA A 33 9.65 6.45 4.24
N ALA A 34 10.84 5.86 4.33
CA ALA A 34 12.10 6.57 4.07
C ALA A 34 12.19 7.11 2.62
N VAL A 35 11.55 6.44 1.65
CA VAL A 35 11.49 6.90 0.26
C VAL A 35 10.48 8.04 0.12
N LEU A 36 9.31 7.91 0.74
CA LEU A 36 8.24 8.90 0.67
C LEU A 36 8.57 10.19 1.41
N GLU A 37 9.31 10.10 2.52
CA GLU A 37 9.85 11.26 3.24
C GLU A 37 10.77 12.09 2.32
N ARG A 38 11.72 11.43 1.63
CA ARG A 38 12.58 12.09 0.63
C ARG A 38 11.80 12.66 -0.56
N ALA A 39 10.61 12.13 -0.82
CA ALA A 39 9.70 12.61 -1.87
C ALA A 39 8.76 13.73 -1.37
N GLY A 40 8.86 14.17 -0.11
CA GLY A 40 8.09 15.29 0.45
C GLY A 40 6.82 14.91 1.21
N ALA A 41 6.62 13.63 1.56
CA ALA A 41 5.47 13.23 2.35
C ALA A 41 5.58 13.74 3.80
N GLY A 42 4.59 14.54 4.25
CA GLY A 42 4.56 15.07 5.63
C GLY A 42 4.30 14.01 6.71
N ARG A 43 3.71 12.86 6.33
CA ARG A 43 3.42 11.71 7.20
C ARG A 43 3.90 10.42 6.53
N PRO A 44 5.22 10.15 6.52
CA PRO A 44 5.81 9.13 5.64
C PRO A 44 5.32 7.70 5.88
N ILE A 45 5.07 7.31 7.13
CA ILE A 45 4.59 5.96 7.49
C ILE A 45 3.15 5.78 7.04
N GLU A 46 2.28 6.76 7.27
CA GLU A 46 0.89 6.74 6.81
C GLU A 46 0.80 6.78 5.28
N ALA A 47 1.66 7.56 4.63
CA ALA A 47 1.81 7.56 3.19
C ALA A 47 2.23 6.18 2.65
N ALA A 48 3.19 5.52 3.31
CA ALA A 48 3.62 4.17 2.96
C ALA A 48 2.50 3.15 3.08
N ARG A 49 1.76 3.16 4.19
CA ARG A 49 0.59 2.30 4.40
C ARG A 49 -0.49 2.56 3.34
N THR A 50 -0.72 3.82 2.99
CA THR A 50 -1.67 4.20 1.92
C THR A 50 -1.26 3.64 0.57
N LEU A 51 0.02 3.75 0.21
CA LEU A 51 0.55 3.19 -1.03
C LEU A 51 0.44 1.66 -1.07
N ILE A 52 0.79 0.97 0.01
CA ILE A 52 0.65 -0.50 0.12
C ILE A 52 -0.82 -0.90 -0.09
N ASN A 53 -1.74 -0.26 0.61
CA ASN A 53 -3.17 -0.54 0.51
C ASN A 53 -3.72 -0.24 -0.89
N PHE A 54 -3.23 0.81 -1.55
CA PHE A 54 -3.59 1.14 -2.92
C PHE A 54 -3.14 0.05 -3.91
N VAL A 55 -1.89 -0.41 -3.80
CA VAL A 55 -1.36 -1.50 -4.65
C VAL A 55 -2.17 -2.77 -4.45
N ARG A 56 -2.44 -3.14 -3.18
CA ARG A 56 -3.24 -4.31 -2.86
C ARG A 56 -4.67 -4.21 -3.38
N GLY A 57 -5.32 -3.05 -3.19
CA GLY A 57 -6.66 -2.80 -3.73
C GLY A 57 -6.72 -2.95 -5.25
N PHE A 58 -5.70 -2.46 -5.96
CA PHE A 58 -5.63 -2.60 -7.42
C PHE A 58 -5.41 -4.06 -7.85
N GLU A 59 -4.55 -4.79 -7.14
CA GLU A 59 -4.33 -6.22 -7.38
C GLU A 59 -5.60 -7.05 -7.18
N LEU A 60 -6.37 -6.78 -6.11
CA LEU A 60 -7.68 -7.40 -5.87
C LEU A 60 -8.66 -7.08 -7.00
N GLU A 61 -8.72 -5.81 -7.44
CA GLU A 61 -9.59 -5.41 -8.55
C GLU A 61 -9.24 -6.16 -9.84
N ARG A 62 -7.94 -6.41 -10.11
CA ARG A 62 -7.51 -7.21 -11.27
C ARG A 62 -7.97 -8.66 -11.24
N LEU A 63 -8.20 -9.24 -10.06
CA LEU A 63 -8.72 -10.62 -9.96
C LEU A 63 -10.13 -10.73 -10.57
N VAL A 64 -10.94 -9.67 -10.48
CA VAL A 64 -12.31 -9.63 -11.02
C VAL A 64 -12.41 -8.83 -12.33
N LYS A 65 -11.43 -7.98 -12.63
CA LYS A 65 -11.32 -7.21 -13.89
C LYS A 65 -9.95 -7.48 -14.54
N PRO A 66 -9.73 -8.66 -15.14
CA PRO A 66 -8.42 -9.08 -15.63
C PRO A 66 -7.85 -8.20 -16.75
N LYS A 67 -8.70 -7.44 -17.43
CA LYS A 67 -8.30 -6.50 -18.50
C LYS A 67 -7.77 -5.15 -17.97
N LEU A 68 -7.78 -4.92 -16.65
CA LEU A 68 -7.17 -3.73 -16.06
C LEU A 68 -5.68 -3.68 -16.40
N SER A 69 -5.31 -2.60 -17.06
CA SER A 69 -4.00 -2.34 -17.61
C SER A 69 -3.09 -1.65 -16.60
N ILE A 70 -1.78 -1.75 -16.84
CA ILE A 70 -0.78 -0.96 -16.12
C ILE A 70 -0.99 0.56 -16.29
N ARG A 71 -1.58 0.98 -17.42
CA ARG A 71 -1.90 2.39 -17.66
C ARG A 71 -2.98 2.90 -16.71
N GLU A 72 -3.98 2.08 -16.41
CA GLU A 72 -5.02 2.43 -15.43
C GLU A 72 -4.47 2.47 -14.01
N PHE A 73 -3.52 1.59 -13.68
CA PHE A 73 -2.78 1.67 -12.41
C PHE A 73 -2.05 3.01 -12.29
N GLN A 74 -1.22 3.36 -13.27
CA GLN A 74 -0.46 4.61 -13.29
C GLN A 74 -1.36 5.84 -13.21
N ARG A 75 -2.46 5.87 -13.99
CA ARG A 75 -3.44 6.97 -13.98
C ARG A 75 -4.02 7.23 -12.59
N ARG A 76 -4.18 6.20 -11.76
CA ARG A 76 -4.71 6.30 -10.40
C ARG A 76 -3.61 6.54 -9.35
N LEU A 77 -2.41 5.99 -9.59
CA LEU A 77 -1.26 6.11 -8.69
C LEU A 77 -0.75 7.56 -8.63
N THR A 78 -0.59 8.22 -9.78
CA THR A 78 -0.03 9.58 -9.86
C THR A 78 -0.76 10.61 -8.99
N PRO A 79 -2.10 10.79 -9.07
CA PRO A 79 -2.79 11.76 -8.22
C PRO A 79 -2.74 11.38 -6.73
N MET A 80 -2.74 10.08 -6.41
CA MET A 80 -2.61 9.62 -5.02
C MET A 80 -1.23 9.95 -4.46
N LEU A 81 -0.14 9.65 -5.18
CA LEU A 81 1.22 10.03 -4.76
C LEU A 81 1.36 11.56 -4.64
N GLY A 82 0.77 12.30 -5.59
CA GLY A 82 0.74 13.76 -5.53
C GLY A 82 0.03 14.30 -4.29
N ALA A 83 -1.03 13.63 -3.82
CA ALA A 83 -1.71 14.00 -2.58
C ALA A 83 -0.87 13.65 -1.34
N LEU A 84 -0.17 12.52 -1.34
CA LEU A 84 0.68 12.09 -0.22
C LEU A 84 1.93 12.96 -0.03
N CYS A 85 2.47 13.52 -1.11
CA CYS A 85 3.69 14.34 -1.11
C CYS A 85 3.42 15.85 -1.04
N ARG A 86 2.16 16.28 -0.89
CA ARG A 86 1.86 17.69 -0.67
C ARG A 86 2.09 18.02 0.82
N PRO A 87 2.79 19.12 1.14
CA PRO A 87 2.79 19.64 2.50
C PRO A 87 1.35 19.90 2.92
N GLU A 88 0.98 19.54 4.15
CA GLU A 88 -0.23 20.07 4.81
C GLU A 88 0.00 21.56 5.05
N ASP A 89 -0.05 22.39 4.00
CA ASP A 89 -0.15 23.85 4.05
C ASP A 89 -0.16 24.42 2.62
N GLN A 90 -1.36 24.50 2.02
CA GLN A 90 -1.73 25.65 1.20
C GLN A 90 -3.18 26.02 1.55
N PRO A 91 -3.46 27.29 1.93
CA PRO A 91 -4.82 27.78 2.12
C PRO A 91 -5.65 27.71 0.83
#